data_AF-A0A286SB63-F1
#
_entry.id   AF-A0A286SB63-F1
#
_cell.length_a   1.000
_cell.length_b   1.000
_cell.length_c   1.000
_cell.angle_alpha   90.00
_cell.angle_beta   90.00
_cell.angle_gamma   90.00
#
_symmetry.space_group_name_H-M   'P 1'
#
loop_
_entity.id
_entity.type
_entity.pdbx_description
1 polymer ?
#
loop_
_entity_poly.entity_id
_entity_poly.type
_entity_poly.pdbx_seq_one_letter_code
_entity_poly.pdbx_strand_id
1 'polypeptide(L)' 'MKEQKRISESLITESLTNDMFWVCLENEDPILGYVSGRIRHSFIHILGNR' A
#
# COMPACT_ATOMS: atom_id res chain seq x y z
N MET A 1 -7.24 2.06 24.99
CA MET A 1 -7.61 2.93 23.86
C MET A 1 -7.65 2.06 22.61
N LYS A 2 -8.67 2.17 21.76
CA LYS A 2 -8.67 1.47 20.46
C LYS A 2 -7.74 2.22 19.51
N GLU A 3 -6.93 1.49 18.78
CA GLU A 3 -6.06 2.03 17.74
C GLU A 3 -6.92 2.69 16.66
N GLN A 4 -6.66 3.97 16.38
CA GLN A 4 -7.42 4.71 15.37
C GLN A 4 -6.80 4.45 14.00
N LYS A 5 -7.42 3.53 13.26
CA LYS A 5 -7.03 3.29 11.87
C LYS A 5 -7.59 4.39 10.97
N ARG A 6 -6.71 5.12 10.28
CA ARG A 6 -7.09 6.07 9.22
C ARG A 6 -7.11 5.35 7.88
N ILE A 7 -8.08 5.69 7.03
CA ILE A 7 -8.19 5.21 5.66
C ILE A 7 -8.17 6.44 4.78
N SER A 8 -7.20 6.50 3.88
CA SER A 8 -7.00 7.59 2.93
C SER A 8 -6.62 7.00 1.58
N GLU A 9 -6.96 7.72 0.51
CA GLU A 9 -6.48 7.40 -0.83
C GLU A 9 -4.98 7.73 -0.94
N SER A 10 -4.28 6.99 -1.78
CA SER A 10 -2.83 7.13 -1.95
C SER A 10 -2.40 6.61 -3.32
N LEU A 11 -1.29 7.14 -3.80
CA LEU A 11 -0.70 6.76 -5.07
C LEU A 11 0.46 5.79 -4.85
N ILE A 12 0.43 4.63 -5.50
CA ILE A 12 1.58 3.72 -5.51
C ILE A 12 2.67 4.34 -6.40
N THR A 13 3.83 4.63 -5.80
CA THR A 13 4.96 5.22 -6.51
C THR A 13 5.95 4.18 -6.99
N GLU A 14 6.19 3.13 -6.21
CA GLU A 14 7.11 2.04 -6.58
C GLU A 14 6.62 0.69 -6.04
N SER A 15 6.86 -0.37 -6.81
CA SER A 15 6.67 -1.76 -6.35
C SER A 15 7.97 -2.35 -5.82
N LEU A 16 7.91 -2.98 -4.65
CA LEU A 16 9.02 -3.67 -4.02
C LEU A 16 8.76 -5.19 -3.99
N THR A 17 9.81 -5.95 -3.66
CA THR A 17 9.70 -7.40 -3.40
C THR A 17 8.72 -7.68 -2.26
N ASN A 18 8.10 -8.87 -2.25
CA ASN A 18 7.21 -9.33 -1.18
C ASN A 18 5.90 -8.53 -1.04
N ASP A 19 5.30 -8.13 -2.16
CA ASP A 19 4.05 -7.33 -2.25
C ASP A 19 4.05 -6.11 -1.32
N MET A 20 5.20 -5.44 -1.29
CA MET A 20 5.39 -4.16 -0.62
C MET A 20 5.41 -3.05 -1.66
N PHE A 21 4.97 -1.86 -1.27
CA PHE A 21 4.85 -0.73 -2.18
C PHE A 21 5.24 0.54 -1.45
N TRP A 22 5.94 1.43 -2.15
CA TRP A 22 6.01 2.82 -1.72
C TRP A 22 4.71 3.50 -2.13
N VAL A 23 4.08 4.16 -1.17
CA VAL A 23 2.78 4.81 -1.35
C VAL A 23 2.86 6.25 -0.88
N CYS A 24 2.49 7.19 -1.74
CA CYS A 24 2.43 8.60 -1.42
C CYS A 24 1.00 8.94 -1.01
N LEU A 25 0.84 9.40 0.24
CA LEU A 25 -0.38 10.04 0.71
C LEU A 25 -0.39 11.49 0.19
N GLU A 26 -1.56 12.05 -0.10
CA GLU A 26 -1.65 13.38 -0.69
C GLU A 26 -0.85 14.43 0.11
N ASN A 27 0.23 14.93 -0.51
CA ASN A 27 1.17 15.92 0.05
C ASN A 27 2.00 15.49 1.27
N GLU A 28 2.17 14.17 1.48
CA GLU A 28 3.05 13.63 2.52
C GLU A 28 4.20 12.82 1.89
N ASP A 29 5.21 12.50 2.71
CA ASP A 29 6.34 11.67 2.29
C ASP A 29 5.88 10.24 1.93
N PRO A 30 6.58 9.56 0.99
CA PRO A 30 6.29 8.17 0.66
C PRO A 30 6.40 7.28 1.90
N ILE A 31 5.34 6.52 2.17
CA ILE A 31 5.31 5.52 3.23
C ILE A 31 5.35 4.11 2.65
N LEU A 32 5.84 3.18 3.46
CA LEU A 32 5.92 1.78 3.07
C LEU A 32 4.59 1.07 3.36
N GLY A 33 3.90 0.67 2.31
CA GLY A 33 2.65 -0.09 2.36
C GLY A 33 2.85 -1.58 2.12
N TYR A 34 2.02 -2.39 2.76
CA TYR A 34 2.00 -3.83 2.55
C TYR A 34 0.63 -4.33 2.05
N VAL A 35 0.74 -5.25 1.11
CA VAL A 35 -0.22 -6.30 0.74
C VAL A 35 -1.21 -6.78 1.80
N SER A 36 -2.45 -6.24 1.92
CA SER A 36 -3.39 -6.83 2.88
C SER A 36 -3.61 -8.33 2.60
N GLY A 37 -3.68 -9.16 3.65
CA GLY A 37 -3.81 -10.61 3.50
C GLY A 37 -5.04 -11.03 2.69
N ARG A 38 -6.12 -10.25 2.72
CA ARG A 38 -7.32 -10.50 1.91
C ARG A 38 -7.06 -10.35 0.42
N ILE A 39 -6.27 -9.35 0.01
CA ILE A 39 -5.91 -9.12 -1.39
C ILE A 39 -4.98 -10.24 -1.88
N ARG A 40 -3.97 -10.62 -1.07
CA ARG A 40 -3.10 -11.77 -1.35
C ARG A 40 -3.88 -13.07 -1.54
N HIS A 41 -4.78 -13.38 -0.61
CA HIS A 41 -5.60 -14.59 -0.68
C HIS A 41 -6.56 -14.58 -1.87
N SER A 42 -6.98 -13.40 -2.34
CA SER A 42 -7.88 -13.27 -3.49
C SER A 42 -7.14 -13.35 -4.84
N PHE A 43 -5.83 -13.66 -4.85
CA PHE A 43 -4.99 -13.73 -6.05
C PHE A 43 -5.03 -12.45 -6.91
N ILE A 44 -5.31 -11.31 -6.28
CA ILE A 44 -5.30 -10.00 -6.94
C ILE A 44 -3.84 -9.55 -7.00
N HIS A 45 -3.27 -9.50 -8.21
CA HIS A 45 -1.93 -8.97 -8.44
C HIS A 45 -2.00 -7.46 -8.68
N ILE A 46 -1.24 -6.69 -7.90
CA ILE A 46 -1.08 -5.25 -8.08
C ILE A 46 0.18 -5.04 -8.91
N LEU A 47 0.01 -4.50 -10.12
CA LEU A 47 1.12 -4.11 -10.96
C LEU A 47 1.49 -2.65 -10.63
N GLY A 48 2.65 -2.46 -10.03
CA GLY A 48 3.20 -1.12 -9.83
C GLY A 48 3.75 -0.54 -11.14
N ASN A 49 3.73 0.78 -11.25
CA ASN A 49 4.51 1.46 -12.27
C ASN A 49 5.98 1.42 -11.81
N ARG A 50 6.90 1.08 -12.71
CA ARG A 50 8.34 1.11 -12.46
C ARG A 50 8.95 2.39 -12.99
#